data_AF-A0A261TX08-F1
#
_entry.id   AF-A0A261TX08-F1
#
_cell.length_a   1.000
_cell.length_b   1.000
_cell.length_c   1.000
_cell.angle_alpha   90.00
_cell.angle_beta   90.00
_cell.angle_gamma   90.00
#
_symmetry.space_group_name_H-M   'P 1'
#
loop_
_entity.id
_entity.type
_entity.pdbx_description
1 polymer ?
#
loop_
_entity_poly.entity_id
_entity_poly.type
_entity_poly.pdbx_seq_one_letter_code
_entity_poly.pdbx_strand_id
1 'polypeptide(L)'
;MVEASSLAAPDMPRSPSTCLRWSAALLPLLLAACVPIPVHKTLQPEASITVRDASGAPLPGATVQLITGAYPRAPQGWERSRSTSTTDASGVARFEAVREWLVEVPGMVHGVTEYGWHWCVARPGYRTWRTDDAEVAFAPQASVVLSPAAAPDDALPCEARRTSEPSL
;
A
#
# COMPACT_ATOMS: atom_id res chain seq x y z
N MET A 1 -41.80 -43.58 7.62
CA MET A 1 -42.86 -42.63 7.22
C MET A 1 -42.41 -41.28 7.77
N VAL A 2 -41.75 -40.47 6.94
CA VAL A 2 -41.24 -39.13 7.32
C VAL A 2 -41.87 -38.17 6.33
N GLU A 3 -42.77 -37.34 6.82
CA GLU A 3 -43.58 -36.42 6.01
C GLU A 3 -42.75 -35.17 5.71
N ALA A 4 -42.63 -34.85 4.42
CA ALA A 4 -41.93 -33.67 3.94
C ALA A 4 -42.72 -32.42 4.31
N SER A 5 -42.17 -31.59 5.19
CA SER A 5 -42.72 -30.26 5.48
C SER A 5 -42.39 -29.32 4.32
N SER A 6 -43.43 -28.92 3.59
CA SER A 6 -43.40 -27.89 2.56
C SER A 6 -43.02 -26.54 3.18
N LEU A 7 -41.92 -25.94 2.72
CA LEU A 7 -41.58 -24.55 3.01
C LEU A 7 -42.53 -23.64 2.21
N ALA A 8 -43.51 -23.06 2.91
CA ALA A 8 -44.34 -22.00 2.36
C ALA A 8 -43.46 -20.79 2.02
N ALA A 9 -43.54 -20.33 0.77
CA ALA A 9 -42.92 -19.07 0.36
C ALA A 9 -43.60 -17.90 1.11
N PRO A 10 -42.84 -16.89 1.58
CA PRO A 10 -43.41 -15.76 2.28
C PRO A 10 -44.35 -14.98 1.35
N ASP A 11 -45.53 -14.68 1.88
CA ASP A 11 -46.60 -13.96 1.20
C ASP A 11 -46.13 -12.53 0.89
N MET A 12 -45.91 -12.23 -0.39
CA MET A 12 -45.51 -10.88 -0.82
C MET A 12 -46.74 -9.96 -0.89
N PRO A 13 -46.76 -8.82 -0.17
CA PRO A 13 -47.91 -7.92 -0.18
C PRO A 13 -48.08 -7.22 -1.54
N ARG A 14 -49.15 -7.58 -2.26
CA ARG A 14 -49.56 -6.99 -3.56
C ARG A 14 -50.36 -5.69 -3.38
N SER A 15 -49.78 -4.67 -2.73
CA SER A 15 -50.42 -3.35 -2.64
C SER A 15 -49.54 -2.27 -3.29
N PRO A 16 -50.05 -1.56 -4.33
CA PRO A 16 -49.25 -0.60 -5.11
C PRO A 16 -48.75 0.59 -4.29
N SER A 17 -49.47 0.97 -3.24
CA SER A 17 -49.09 2.05 -2.31
C SER A 17 -47.98 1.64 -1.35
N THR A 18 -47.83 0.34 -1.08
CA THR A 18 -46.71 -0.18 -0.29
C THR A 18 -45.45 -0.26 -1.16
N CYS A 19 -45.54 -0.63 -2.43
CA CYS A 19 -44.39 -0.61 -3.35
C CYS A 19 -43.72 0.78 -3.45
N LEU A 20 -44.52 1.85 -3.54
CA LEU A 20 -44.01 3.22 -3.73
C LEU A 20 -43.25 3.78 -2.51
N ARG A 21 -43.64 3.39 -1.29
CA ARG A 21 -43.00 3.84 -0.04
C ARG A 21 -41.64 3.21 0.20
N TRP A 22 -41.43 1.97 -0.28
CA TRP A 22 -40.14 1.29 -0.15
C TRP A 22 -39.14 1.80 -1.19
N SER A 23 -39.60 2.21 -2.38
CA SER A 23 -38.74 2.84 -3.41
C SER A 23 -38.16 4.19 -2.97
N ALA A 24 -38.94 5.01 -2.27
CA ALA A 24 -38.50 6.34 -1.82
C ALA A 24 -37.38 6.29 -0.75
N ALA A 25 -37.34 5.23 0.08
CA ALA A 25 -36.31 5.05 1.09
C ALA A 25 -34.97 4.51 0.52
N LEU A 26 -35.01 3.83 -0.64
CA LEU A 26 -33.82 3.24 -1.28
C LEU A 26 -33.00 4.26 -2.09
N LEU A 27 -33.65 5.27 -2.66
CA LEU A 27 -33.00 6.28 -3.49
C LEU A 27 -31.89 7.09 -2.78
N PRO A 28 -32.07 7.60 -1.53
CA PRO A 28 -30.98 8.30 -0.84
C PRO A 28 -29.79 7.37 -0.51
N LEU A 29 -30.05 6.08 -0.28
CA LEU A 29 -29.01 5.09 -0.03
C LEU A 29 -28.16 4.81 -1.29
N LEU A 30 -28.81 4.77 -2.46
CA LEU A 30 -28.14 4.62 -3.75
C LEU A 30 -27.30 5.85 -4.13
N LEU A 31 -27.80 7.05 -3.83
CA LEU A 31 -27.07 8.30 -4.11
C LEU A 31 -25.87 8.50 -3.18
N ALA A 32 -25.91 7.97 -1.96
CA ALA A 32 -24.79 8.03 -1.01
C ALA A 32 -23.52 7.32 -1.53
N ALA A 33 -23.65 6.34 -2.43
CA ALA A 33 -22.52 5.64 -3.03
C ALA A 33 -21.68 6.52 -3.97
N CYS A 34 -22.23 7.63 -4.48
CA CYS A 34 -21.57 8.55 -5.41
C CYS A 34 -21.08 9.84 -4.73
N VAL A 35 -21.13 9.92 -3.39
CA VAL A 35 -20.73 11.14 -2.68
C VAL A 35 -19.22 11.14 -2.46
N PRO A 36 -18.48 12.17 -2.95
CA PRO A 36 -17.08 12.34 -2.63
C PRO A 36 -16.91 12.63 -1.14
N ILE A 37 -16.06 11.85 -0.48
CA ILE A 37 -15.77 12.00 0.94
C ILE A 37 -14.31 12.42 1.14
N PRO A 38 -14.04 13.43 1.97
CA PRO A 38 -12.67 13.71 2.38
C PRO A 38 -12.20 12.60 3.33
N VAL A 39 -11.05 12.03 3.04
CA VAL A 39 -10.39 11.04 3.89
C VAL A 39 -8.99 11.50 4.23
N HIS A 40 -8.59 11.26 5.47
CA HIS A 40 -7.23 11.56 5.93
C HIS A 40 -6.44 10.26 5.99
N LYS A 41 -5.53 10.05 5.03
CA LYS A 41 -4.74 8.82 4.92
C LYS A 41 -3.28 9.05 5.30
N THR A 42 -2.65 8.02 5.84
CA THR A 42 -1.19 8.00 5.99
C THR A 42 -0.58 7.63 4.64
N LEU A 43 0.10 8.60 4.04
CA LEU A 43 0.90 8.42 2.83
C LEU A 43 2.20 7.71 3.16
N GLN A 44 2.79 8.00 4.32
CA GLN A 44 4.01 7.39 4.82
C GLN A 44 3.88 7.15 6.32
N PRO A 45 4.09 5.92 6.83
CA PRO A 45 4.07 5.67 8.26
C PRO A 45 5.31 6.27 8.92
N GLU A 46 5.22 6.54 10.22
CA GLU A 46 6.43 6.65 11.03
C GLU A 46 7.12 5.28 11.02
N ALA A 47 8.41 5.30 10.67
CA ALA A 47 9.12 4.07 10.38
C ALA A 47 10.62 4.22 10.63
N SER A 48 11.27 3.10 10.96
CA SER A 48 12.71 3.04 11.18
C SER A 48 13.29 1.70 10.75
N ILE A 49 14.49 1.71 10.20
CA ILE A 49 15.22 0.50 9.85
C ILE A 49 16.62 0.52 10.44
N THR A 50 17.02 -0.59 11.06
CA THR A 50 18.40 -0.84 11.49
C THR A 50 19.12 -1.64 10.42
N VAL A 51 20.29 -1.17 10.00
CA VAL A 51 21.11 -1.81 8.96
C VAL A 51 22.41 -2.29 9.57
N ARG A 52 22.73 -3.56 9.35
CA ARG A 52 23.93 -4.23 9.88
C ARG A 52 24.64 -5.00 8.77
N ASP A 53 25.92 -5.32 8.98
CA ASP A 53 26.64 -6.27 8.14
C ASP A 53 26.50 -7.71 8.65
N ALA A 54 27.10 -8.65 7.93
CA ALA A 54 27.10 -10.07 8.27
C ALA A 54 27.77 -10.39 9.62
N SER A 55 28.61 -9.50 10.15
CA SER A 55 29.19 -9.64 11.50
C SER A 55 28.27 -9.14 12.61
N GLY A 56 27.16 -8.49 12.24
CA GLY A 56 26.22 -7.85 13.16
C GLY A 56 26.58 -6.40 13.51
N ALA A 57 27.66 -5.86 12.97
CA ALA A 57 28.08 -4.49 13.21
C ALA A 57 27.14 -3.48 12.52
N PRO A 58 26.88 -2.31 13.13
CA PRO A 58 26.04 -1.28 12.53
C PRO A 58 26.68 -0.73 11.25
N LEU A 59 25.85 -0.49 10.23
CA LEU A 59 26.29 0.07 8.95
C LEU A 59 25.86 1.54 8.79
N PRO A 60 26.70 2.51 9.19
CA PRO A 60 26.43 3.94 8.99
C PRO A 60 26.60 4.36 7.53
N GLY A 61 25.85 5.36 7.07
CA GLY A 61 25.99 5.86 5.69
C GLY A 61 25.31 5.01 4.61
N ALA A 62 24.48 4.04 4.99
CA ALA A 62 23.60 3.36 4.04
C ALA A 62 22.46 4.31 3.64
N THR A 63 22.18 4.40 2.34
CA THR A 63 21.02 5.12 1.82
C THR A 63 19.79 4.24 1.99
N VAL A 64 18.79 4.75 2.69
CA VAL A 64 17.51 4.07 2.91
C VAL A 64 16.42 4.89 2.26
N GLN A 65 15.55 4.22 1.52
CA GLN A 65 14.39 4.84 0.90
C GLN A 65 13.11 4.13 1.33
N LEU A 66 12.14 4.93 1.79
CA LEU A 66 10.78 4.51 2.06
C LEU A 66 9.93 4.92 0.87
N ILE A 67 9.46 3.93 0.12
CA ILE A 67 8.73 4.12 -1.13
C ILE A 67 7.27 3.80 -0.87
N THR A 68 6.39 4.75 -1.17
CA THR A 68 4.94 4.54 -1.13
C THR A 68 4.42 4.27 -2.53
N GLY A 69 3.72 3.15 -2.69
CA GLY A 69 2.91 2.83 -3.85
C GLY A 69 1.43 3.12 -3.62
N ALA A 70 0.69 3.41 -4.69
CA ALA A 70 -0.75 3.61 -4.65
C ALA A 70 -1.50 2.66 -5.59
N TYR A 71 -2.59 2.07 -5.10
CA TYR A 71 -3.57 1.32 -5.88
C TYR A 71 -4.94 2.03 -5.79
N PRO A 72 -5.72 2.13 -6.88
CA PRO A 72 -5.39 1.74 -8.25
C PRO A 72 -4.24 2.58 -8.83
N ARG A 73 -3.49 2.02 -9.78
CA ARG A 73 -2.33 2.70 -10.37
C ARG A 73 -2.78 3.95 -11.12
N ALA A 74 -2.13 5.07 -10.83
CA ALA A 74 -2.29 6.29 -11.60
C ALA A 74 -1.57 6.14 -12.97
N PRO A 75 -1.93 6.96 -13.98
CA PRO A 75 -1.23 6.95 -15.28
C PRO A 75 0.28 7.19 -15.18
N GLN A 76 0.73 7.90 -14.13
CA GLN A 76 2.13 8.20 -13.87
C GLN A 76 2.90 7.01 -13.25
N GLY A 77 2.23 5.90 -12.94
CA GLY A 77 2.82 4.69 -12.39
C GLY A 77 2.30 4.32 -10.99
N TRP A 78 2.98 3.35 -10.38
CA TRP A 78 2.67 2.85 -9.03
C TRP A 78 3.19 3.74 -7.91
N GLU A 79 4.36 4.34 -8.09
CA GLU A 79 5.03 5.12 -7.05
C GLU A 79 4.31 6.46 -6.82
N ARG A 80 3.83 6.66 -5.60
CA ARG A 80 3.16 7.88 -5.14
C ARG A 80 4.13 8.85 -4.48
N SER A 81 5.04 8.34 -3.67
CA SER A 81 6.05 9.15 -2.99
C SER A 81 7.28 8.33 -2.61
N ARG A 82 8.37 9.02 -2.34
CA ARG A 82 9.65 8.45 -1.92
C ARG A 82 10.35 9.40 -0.97
N SER A 83 10.67 8.92 0.21
CA SER A 83 11.51 9.63 1.16
C SER A 83 12.85 8.93 1.28
N THR A 84 13.92 9.72 1.40
CA THR A 84 15.28 9.21 1.57
C THR A 84 15.85 9.65 2.90
N SER A 85 16.53 8.73 3.58
CA SER A 85 17.27 8.98 4.82
C SER A 85 18.57 8.18 4.78
N THR A 86 19.53 8.56 5.60
CA THR A 86 20.84 7.89 5.68
C THR A 86 21.00 7.31 7.08
N THR A 87 21.54 6.10 7.19
CA THR A 87 21.78 5.49 8.50
C THR A 87 22.81 6.27 9.32
N ASP A 88 22.50 6.50 10.58
CA ASP A 88 23.38 7.15 11.55
C ASP A 88 24.52 6.23 12.04
N ALA A 89 25.33 6.69 12.99
CA ALA A 89 26.42 5.92 13.59
C ALA A 89 25.97 4.59 14.24
N SER A 90 24.70 4.48 14.63
CA SER A 90 24.11 3.24 15.16
C SER A 90 23.54 2.33 14.07
N GLY A 91 23.66 2.72 12.80
CA GLY A 91 23.12 1.99 11.65
C GLY A 91 21.62 2.20 11.45
N VAL A 92 21.02 3.24 12.05
CA VAL A 92 19.57 3.45 12.01
C VAL A 92 19.19 4.60 11.09
N ALA A 93 18.21 4.37 10.21
CA ALA A 93 17.52 5.42 9.45
C ALA A 93 16.08 5.55 9.94
N ARG A 94 15.58 6.78 10.06
CA ARG A 94 14.25 7.10 10.59
C ARG A 94 13.46 7.96 9.61
N PHE A 95 12.15 7.78 9.63
CA PHE A 95 11.17 8.46 8.81
C PHE A 95 9.99 8.87 9.68
N GLU A 96 9.60 10.12 9.58
CA GLU A 96 8.40 10.65 10.22
C GLU A 96 7.13 10.23 9.46
N ALA A 97 6.00 10.22 10.15
CA ALA A 97 4.72 10.00 9.52
C ALA A 97 4.34 11.18 8.61
N VAL A 98 3.90 10.89 7.38
CA VAL A 98 3.30 11.85 6.46
C VAL A 98 1.85 11.47 6.23
N ARG A 99 0.96 12.45 6.39
CA ARG A 99 -0.48 12.31 6.19
C ARG A 99 -0.91 13.23 5.06
N GLU A 100 -1.92 12.82 4.33
CA GLU A 100 -2.55 13.67 3.32
C GLU A 100 -4.07 13.55 3.35
N TRP A 101 -4.72 14.61 2.93
CA TRP A 101 -6.16 14.63 2.66
C TRP A 101 -6.39 14.26 1.21
N LEU A 102 -7.31 13.33 0.99
CA LEU A 102 -7.74 12.87 -0.33
C LEU A 102 -9.25 12.94 -0.42
N VAL A 103 -9.77 12.94 -1.64
CA VAL A 103 -11.18 12.76 -1.90
C VAL A 103 -11.38 11.39 -2.50
N GLU A 104 -12.26 10.60 -1.90
CA GLU A 104 -12.58 9.24 -2.36
C GLU A 104 -14.06 9.13 -2.69
N VAL A 105 -14.41 8.24 -3.62
CA VAL A 105 -15.78 7.92 -4.01
C VAL A 105 -15.96 6.40 -3.92
N PRO A 106 -16.23 5.85 -2.72
CA PRO A 106 -16.19 4.40 -2.49
C PRO A 106 -17.14 3.56 -3.33
N GLY A 107 -18.22 4.13 -3.86
CA GLY A 107 -19.13 3.43 -4.77
C GLY A 107 -18.59 3.26 -6.20
N MET A 108 -17.43 3.83 -6.54
CA MET A 108 -16.76 3.60 -7.82
C MET A 108 -15.67 2.53 -7.67
N VAL A 109 -15.54 1.65 -8.67
CA VAL A 109 -14.63 0.49 -8.72
C VAL A 109 -13.15 0.85 -8.46
N HIS A 110 -12.78 2.11 -8.63
CA HIS A 110 -11.42 2.64 -8.41
C HIS A 110 -11.42 3.94 -7.61
N GLY A 111 -12.53 4.22 -6.90
CA GLY A 111 -12.73 5.49 -6.21
C GLY A 111 -12.04 5.60 -4.86
N VAL A 112 -11.34 4.55 -4.40
CA VAL A 112 -10.55 4.54 -3.17
C VAL A 112 -9.08 4.28 -3.50
N THR A 113 -8.19 4.96 -2.79
CA THR A 113 -6.75 4.77 -2.91
C THR A 113 -6.20 3.97 -1.74
N GLU A 114 -5.50 2.89 -2.02
CA GLU A 114 -4.80 2.06 -1.04
C GLU A 114 -3.30 2.31 -1.18
N TYR A 115 -2.63 2.53 -0.04
CA TYR A 115 -1.18 2.71 0.00
C TYR A 115 -0.48 1.43 0.43
N GLY A 116 0.57 1.09 -0.32
CA GLY A 116 1.55 0.08 0.04
C GLY A 116 2.92 0.72 0.27
N TRP A 117 3.75 0.13 1.12
CA TRP A 117 5.09 0.66 1.42
C TRP A 117 6.16 -0.37 1.15
N HIS A 118 7.33 0.11 0.74
CA HIS A 118 8.48 -0.72 0.47
C HIS A 118 9.75 -0.05 0.99
N TRP A 119 10.65 -0.87 1.50
CA TRP A 119 12.03 -0.47 1.79
C TRP A 119 12.92 -0.70 0.58
N CYS A 120 13.87 0.20 0.39
CA CYS A 120 15.06 -0.04 -0.41
C CYS A 120 16.28 0.46 0.38
N VAL A 121 17.30 -0.39 0.52
CA VAL A 121 18.52 -0.08 1.24
C VAL A 121 19.72 -0.34 0.34
N ALA A 122 20.54 0.69 0.15
CA ALA A 122 21.75 0.62 -0.66
C ALA A 122 22.96 1.16 0.12
N ARG A 123 24.10 0.48 -0.04
CA ARG A 123 25.40 0.87 0.51
C ARG A 123 26.48 0.41 -0.47
N PRO A 124 27.42 1.26 -0.90
CA PRO A 124 28.52 0.84 -1.76
C PRO A 124 29.28 -0.37 -1.17
N GLY A 125 29.54 -1.38 -2.00
CA GLY A 125 30.17 -2.64 -1.58
C GLY A 125 29.20 -3.70 -1.04
N TYR A 126 27.90 -3.40 -0.94
CA TYR A 126 26.87 -4.32 -0.49
C TYR A 126 25.80 -4.53 -1.57
N ARG A 127 25.18 -5.71 -1.56
CA ARG A 127 23.99 -6.00 -2.37
C ARG A 127 22.83 -5.14 -1.87
N THR A 128 22.11 -4.51 -2.81
CA THR A 128 20.93 -3.73 -2.49
C THR A 128 19.82 -4.64 -1.98
N TRP A 129 19.23 -4.26 -0.85
CA TRP A 129 18.14 -5.03 -0.22
C TRP A 129 16.82 -4.29 -0.37
N ARG A 130 15.76 -5.01 -0.73
CA ARG A 130 14.45 -4.41 -0.98
C ARG A 130 13.32 -5.34 -0.54
N THR A 131 12.20 -4.77 -0.13
CA THR A 131 10.99 -5.56 0.22
C THR A 131 10.18 -6.02 -1.00
N ASP A 132 10.50 -5.59 -2.23
CA ASP A 132 9.84 -6.12 -3.44
C ASP A 132 10.40 -7.47 -3.91
N ASP A 133 11.42 -8.01 -3.23
CA ASP A 133 11.82 -9.40 -3.34
C ASP A 133 10.72 -10.25 -2.65
N ALA A 134 10.09 -11.19 -3.40
CA ALA A 134 8.78 -11.83 -3.16
C ALA A 134 8.56 -12.54 -1.80
N GLU A 135 9.52 -12.48 -0.88
CA GLU A 135 9.52 -13.16 0.41
C GLU A 135 9.39 -12.21 1.61
N VAL A 136 9.58 -10.89 1.45
CA VAL A 136 9.63 -9.96 2.60
C VAL A 136 8.50 -8.92 2.56
N ALA A 137 7.49 -9.11 3.41
CA ALA A 137 6.48 -8.09 3.66
C ALA A 137 7.09 -6.85 4.34
N PHE A 138 6.55 -5.68 4.03
CA PHE A 138 6.95 -4.45 4.69
C PHE A 138 6.61 -4.47 6.19
N ALA A 139 7.57 -4.08 7.02
CA ALA A 139 7.39 -3.77 8.44
C ALA A 139 7.90 -2.35 8.70
N PRO A 140 7.13 -1.47 9.37
CA PRO A 140 7.58 -0.09 9.65
C PRO A 140 8.81 -0.04 10.55
N GLN A 141 9.00 -1.05 11.40
CA GLN A 141 10.19 -1.26 12.22
C GLN A 141 10.89 -2.50 11.70
N ALA A 142 12.03 -2.31 11.04
CA ALA A 142 12.77 -3.39 10.41
C ALA A 142 14.22 -3.44 10.90
N SER A 143 14.82 -4.61 10.81
CA SER A 143 16.26 -4.80 10.95
C SER A 143 16.73 -5.69 9.81
N VAL A 144 17.74 -5.23 9.07
CA VAL A 144 18.29 -5.93 7.90
C VAL A 144 19.79 -6.12 8.05
N VAL A 145 20.26 -7.28 7.60
CA VAL A 145 21.68 -7.59 7.42
C VAL A 145 21.99 -7.51 5.93
N LEU A 146 22.88 -6.60 5.53
CA LEU A 146 23.32 -6.51 4.14
C LEU A 146 24.46 -7.50 3.86
N SER A 147 24.32 -8.24 2.78
CA SER A 147 25.38 -9.08 2.23
C SER A 147 26.33 -8.25 1.35
N PRO A 148 27.63 -8.58 1.30
CA PRO A 148 28.54 -7.99 0.33
C PRO A 148 28.04 -8.19 -1.11
N ALA A 149 28.29 -7.23 -1.99
CA ALA A 149 28.02 -7.38 -3.42
C ALA A 149 29.01 -8.38 -4.03
N ALA A 150 28.53 -9.36 -4.79
CA ALA A 150 29.39 -10.31 -5.50
C ALA A 150 29.87 -9.73 -6.84
N ALA A 151 29.02 -8.91 -7.47
CA ALA A 151 29.33 -8.15 -8.67
C ALA A 151 28.85 -6.68 -8.52
N PRO A 152 29.40 -5.73 -9.32
CA PRO A 152 28.95 -4.33 -9.30
C PRO A 152 27.45 -4.17 -9.54
N ASP A 153 26.86 -5.04 -10.38
CA ASP A 153 25.44 -5.03 -10.73
C ASP A 153 24.53 -5.49 -9.57
N ASP A 154 25.08 -6.03 -8.47
CA ASP A 154 24.31 -6.35 -7.26
C ASP A 154 24.10 -5.11 -6.37
N ALA A 155 24.92 -4.07 -6.54
CA ALA A 155 24.89 -2.82 -5.77
C ALA A 155 24.11 -1.74 -6.51
N LEU A 156 22.89 -2.06 -6.95
CA LEU A 156 22.04 -1.14 -7.71
C LEU A 156 21.59 0.03 -6.84
N PRO A 157 21.58 1.27 -7.37
CA PRO A 157 20.98 2.36 -6.64
C PRO A 157 19.49 2.08 -6.41
N CYS A 158 18.96 2.64 -5.33
CA CYS A 158 17.53 2.60 -5.03
C CYS A 158 16.74 3.54 -5.97
N GLU A 159 16.94 3.46 -7.29
CA GLU A 159 16.22 4.28 -8.26
C GLU A 159 14.80 3.75 -8.48
N ALA A 160 13.92 4.64 -8.93
CA ALA A 160 12.63 4.23 -9.46
C ALA A 160 12.87 3.35 -10.69
N ARG A 161 12.09 2.26 -10.83
CA ARG A 161 12.08 1.50 -12.09
C ARG A 161 11.73 2.49 -13.19
N ARG A 162 12.70 2.83 -14.07
CA ARG A 162 12.37 3.47 -15.34
C ARG A 162 11.36 2.54 -16.00
N THR A 163 10.14 3.00 -16.22
CA THR A 163 9.20 2.32 -17.10
C THR A 163 9.95 2.08 -18.40
N SER A 164 10.37 0.84 -18.64
CA SER A 164 10.79 0.42 -19.95
C SER A 164 9.66 0.78 -20.89
N GLU A 165 9.99 1.59 -21.88
CA GLU A 165 9.16 1.93 -23.04
C GLU A 165 8.34 0.71 -23.47
N PRO A 166 7.03 0.83 -23.74
CA PRO A 166 6.25 -0.30 -24.19
C PRO A 166 6.85 -0.78 -25.52
N SER A 167 7.36 -2.00 -25.54
CA SER A 167 7.69 -2.68 -26.80
C SER A 167 6.41 -2.74 -27.64
N LEU A 168 6.44 -2.04 -28.77
CA LEU A 168 5.44 -2.08 -29.84
C LEU A 168 5.24 -3.51 -30.38
#